data_AF-A0A7J6WXJ8-F1
#
_entry.id   AF-A0A7J6WXJ8-F1
#
_cell.length_a   1.000
_cell.length_b   1.000
_cell.length_c   1.000
_cell.angle_alpha   90.00
_cell.angle_beta   90.00
_cell.angle_gamma   90.00
#
_symmetry.space_group_name_H-M   'P 1'
#
loop_
_entity.id
_entity.type
_entity.pdbx_description
1 polymer ?
#
loop_
_entity_poly.entity_id
_entity_poly.type
_entity_poly.pdbx_seq_one_letter_code
_entity_poly.pdbx_strand_id
1 'polypeptide(L)'
;MISSPLRDDMKTEVCSLNSEMLQTTHLKSGEDAHISLKQNASYSNGSHQILAPNGIDDVLCDENNCGTHICSLPVISDAADDVTREMEPDTIPVTKKLKQQKEMTFQDIYREEYDDDDDDFEDSDWEPSQEDPKKWFCTNCTMVNLDDVVHCDICGEYKDSEILRLGFFASDVAQEADHAELKLEVRDGYKDSYMWKSEVNNRTAVGYDERMLLHSEVEMKSQPHPERPDRLRAIMASLSVAGIFPGRCIPISGREITKEELETVHPMEHIEAVELTSSMVSSYFTSDTYANEHSACAARLAAGLCADLSTAIMEGNAKNGFALVRPPGHHAGVKQVMGFCLHNNAAVAALAAQRANAKKVLIVDWDVHHGNGTQEIFEANKSVLYISLHRHEDGRFYPGTGAADEVGRMGAKGYCVNIPWKCGGVGDSDYLFAFQQIVLPIASEFAPDLTIISAGFDAARGDPLGCCDVTPAGFARMTHLLTALSNGRLLVILEGGYNLRSISSSATAVIKVLLGETPKFESDSVVPTKAGLQTVMEVLQIQMKFWPKLESSLARLQSEWPSFSFQNRKIVHKRVKKKGRLLSPVWWRWGRKRLLYDLLYGRLGSKAKRCARRWP
;
A
#
# COMPACT_ATOMS: atom_id res chain seq x y z
N MET A 1 -53.84 26.86 27.40
CA MET A 1 -54.29 28.27 27.46
C MET A 1 -53.16 29.12 26.90
N ILE A 2 -53.23 29.90 25.82
CA ILE A 2 -54.28 30.45 24.94
C ILE A 2 -53.53 30.76 23.61
N SER A 3 -53.81 29.99 22.54
CA SER A 3 -54.47 30.39 21.27
C SER A 3 -53.57 30.96 20.15
N SER A 4 -53.49 30.19 19.07
CA SER A 4 -53.13 30.57 17.69
C SER A 4 -54.25 31.40 17.02
N PRO A 5 -54.02 31.98 15.81
CA PRO A 5 -54.44 31.28 14.59
C PRO A 5 -53.54 31.43 13.34
N LEU A 6 -53.80 30.52 12.40
CA LEU A 6 -53.25 30.29 11.05
C LEU A 6 -53.60 31.38 10.01
N ARG A 7 -52.80 31.48 8.91
CA ARG A 7 -53.21 31.25 7.49
C ARG A 7 -52.12 31.59 6.44
N ASP A 8 -51.73 30.56 5.68
CA ASP A 8 -51.74 30.37 4.21
C ASP A 8 -51.23 31.43 3.19
N ASP A 9 -50.14 31.04 2.52
CA ASP A 9 -49.93 30.75 1.08
C ASP A 9 -49.99 31.77 -0.08
N MET A 10 -48.96 31.57 -0.93
CA MET A 10 -48.88 31.68 -2.41
C MET A 10 -48.77 33.06 -3.10
N LYS A 11 -47.66 33.27 -3.83
CA LYS A 11 -47.63 33.02 -5.29
C LYS A 11 -46.22 33.07 -5.92
N THR A 12 -46.04 32.09 -6.79
CA THR A 12 -45.06 31.85 -7.86
C THR A 12 -44.98 32.97 -8.90
N GLU A 13 -43.81 33.15 -9.53
CA GLU A 13 -43.73 33.41 -10.97
C GLU A 13 -42.41 32.90 -11.59
N VAL A 14 -42.58 32.09 -12.63
CA VAL A 14 -41.59 31.56 -13.57
C VAL A 14 -41.71 32.42 -14.83
N CYS A 15 -40.61 32.84 -15.46
CA CYS A 15 -40.54 32.87 -16.92
C CYS A 15 -39.11 33.05 -17.45
N SER A 16 -38.70 32.06 -18.24
CA SER A 16 -37.65 32.06 -19.25
C SER A 16 -38.00 32.99 -20.42
N LEU A 17 -36.99 33.53 -21.12
CA LEU A 17 -36.84 33.47 -22.59
C LEU A 17 -35.56 34.19 -23.10
N ASN A 18 -34.98 33.55 -24.13
CA ASN A 18 -33.77 33.84 -24.90
C ASN A 18 -33.79 35.18 -25.67
N SER A 19 -32.61 35.71 -26.02
CA SER A 19 -32.14 35.82 -27.42
C SER A 19 -30.83 36.61 -27.55
N GLU A 20 -30.02 36.18 -28.51
CA GLU A 20 -28.70 36.60 -28.96
C GLU A 20 -28.58 38.06 -29.44
N MET A 21 -27.35 38.61 -29.40
CA MET A 21 -26.80 39.37 -30.53
C MET A 21 -25.26 39.46 -30.48
N LEU A 22 -24.61 38.94 -31.53
CA LEU A 22 -23.24 39.25 -31.93
C LEU A 22 -23.08 40.73 -32.27
N GLN A 23 -21.93 41.32 -31.94
CA GLN A 23 -21.34 42.41 -32.74
C GLN A 23 -19.81 42.37 -32.70
N THR A 24 -19.24 41.99 -33.83
CA THR A 24 -17.86 42.28 -34.26
C THR A 24 -17.79 43.72 -34.77
N THR A 25 -16.79 44.51 -34.37
CA THR A 25 -16.34 45.65 -35.18
C THR A 25 -14.82 45.89 -35.08
N HIS A 26 -14.22 45.72 -36.26
CA HIS A 26 -12.96 46.23 -36.79
C HIS A 26 -12.26 47.42 -36.10
N LEU A 27 -10.96 47.21 -35.84
CA LEU A 27 -9.95 48.24 -35.63
C LEU A 27 -9.63 48.99 -36.93
N LYS A 28 -9.67 50.33 -36.86
CA LYS A 28 -9.21 51.26 -37.89
C LYS A 28 -7.75 51.66 -37.68
N SER A 29 -7.07 51.81 -38.81
CA SER A 29 -5.73 52.33 -39.07
C SER A 29 -5.60 53.86 -38.99
N GLY A 30 -4.35 54.35 -38.88
CA GLY A 30 -3.90 55.73 -39.17
C GLY A 30 -2.94 56.25 -38.08
N GLU A 31 -1.62 56.08 -38.23
CA GLU A 31 -0.66 57.04 -38.85
C GLU A 31 -0.22 58.17 -37.90
N ASP A 32 1.07 58.19 -37.52
CA ASP A 32 2.01 59.24 -37.96
C ASP A 32 3.45 59.06 -37.44
N ALA A 33 4.38 59.58 -38.24
CA ALA A 33 5.81 59.30 -38.29
C ALA A 33 6.71 60.32 -37.55
N HIS A 34 7.98 59.93 -37.31
CA HIS A 34 9.26 60.71 -37.34
C HIS A 34 10.29 60.07 -36.35
N ILE A 35 11.62 60.09 -36.47
CA ILE A 35 12.66 60.35 -37.50
C ILE A 35 14.04 59.97 -36.86
N SER A 36 15.05 59.63 -37.69
CA SER A 36 16.53 59.70 -37.48
C SER A 36 17.21 58.96 -36.32
N LEU A 37 18.07 57.95 -36.58
CA LEU A 37 19.45 57.98 -37.14
C LEU A 37 20.55 58.20 -36.08
N LYS A 38 21.31 57.13 -35.80
CA LYS A 38 22.77 57.09 -36.07
C LYS A 38 23.30 55.65 -36.11
N GLN A 39 24.00 55.38 -37.20
CA GLN A 39 24.76 54.18 -37.53
C GLN A 39 26.05 54.08 -36.70
N ASN A 40 26.58 52.85 -36.57
CA ASN A 40 27.92 52.57 -37.07
C ASN A 40 28.06 51.09 -37.43
N ALA A 41 28.68 50.85 -38.58
CA ALA A 41 28.92 49.58 -39.23
C ALA A 41 30.42 49.35 -39.43
N SER A 42 30.82 48.08 -39.58
CA SER A 42 31.98 47.63 -40.37
C SER A 42 31.89 46.08 -40.47
N TYR A 43 31.56 45.45 -41.61
CA TYR A 43 32.43 45.07 -42.76
C TYR A 43 33.68 44.27 -42.30
N SER A 44 34.12 43.14 -42.88
CA SER A 44 33.82 42.44 -44.15
C SER A 44 34.67 41.16 -44.30
N ASN A 45 34.29 40.32 -45.30
CA ASN A 45 35.04 39.26 -46.03
C ASN A 45 35.19 37.90 -45.32
N GLY A 46 34.86 36.74 -45.90
CA GLY A 46 34.94 36.19 -47.27
C GLY A 46 35.60 34.79 -47.08
N SER A 47 35.25 33.65 -47.68
CA SER A 47 34.87 33.32 -49.06
C SER A 47 34.54 31.81 -49.17
N HIS A 48 33.61 31.47 -50.07
CA HIS A 48 33.38 30.23 -50.84
C HIS A 48 34.23 28.95 -50.62
N GLN A 49 33.56 27.78 -50.60
CA GLN A 49 33.62 26.82 -51.71
C GLN A 49 32.47 25.80 -51.71
N ILE A 50 31.90 25.63 -52.90
CA ILE A 50 30.93 24.61 -53.36
C ILE A 50 31.73 23.41 -53.86
N LEU A 51 31.21 22.17 -53.74
CA LEU A 51 31.23 21.10 -54.76
C LEU A 51 30.58 19.80 -54.20
N ALA A 52 29.40 19.46 -54.74
CA ALA A 52 28.98 18.08 -55.03
C ALA A 52 29.56 17.71 -56.44
N PRO A 53 29.45 16.48 -57.05
CA PRO A 53 28.39 15.48 -56.89
C PRO A 53 28.73 13.97 -57.20
N ASN A 54 27.66 13.14 -57.26
CA ASN A 54 27.47 11.84 -57.94
C ASN A 54 28.12 10.57 -57.33
N GLY A 55 27.46 9.41 -57.21
CA GLY A 55 26.09 8.98 -57.55
C GLY A 55 25.93 7.45 -57.46
N ILE A 56 24.66 6.98 -57.52
CA ILE A 56 24.16 5.72 -58.13
C ILE A 56 24.52 4.42 -57.35
N ASP A 57 23.58 3.60 -56.86
CA ASP A 57 22.61 2.77 -57.60
C ASP A 57 21.19 2.68 -56.96
N ASP A 58 20.23 2.59 -57.89
CA ASP A 58 18.80 2.25 -57.82
C ASP A 58 18.54 0.85 -57.19
N VAL A 59 17.35 0.45 -56.73
CA VAL A 59 16.13 0.13 -57.52
C VAL A 59 14.89 0.03 -56.61
N LEU A 60 13.91 0.92 -56.87
CA LEU A 60 12.45 0.76 -57.15
C LEU A 60 11.64 -0.35 -56.42
N CYS A 61 10.58 -0.01 -55.67
CA CYS A 61 9.15 0.18 -56.10
C CYS A 61 8.42 -1.16 -56.38
N ASP A 62 7.12 -1.39 -56.12
CA ASP A 62 5.99 -0.50 -55.86
C ASP A 62 4.80 -1.30 -55.30
N GLU A 63 3.75 -0.54 -55.00
CA GLU A 63 2.44 -0.81 -54.40
C GLU A 63 1.46 -1.86 -55.01
N ASN A 64 0.51 -2.26 -54.14
CA ASN A 64 -0.95 -2.42 -54.35
C ASN A 64 -1.60 -3.58 -55.17
N ASN A 65 -2.44 -4.35 -54.43
CA ASN A 65 -3.87 -4.65 -54.69
C ASN A 65 -4.35 -6.08 -55.05
N CYS A 66 -5.34 -6.55 -54.26
CA CYS A 66 -6.53 -7.39 -54.51
C CYS A 66 -6.46 -8.82 -55.11
N GLY A 67 -7.17 -9.77 -54.47
CA GLY A 67 -8.03 -10.75 -55.17
C GLY A 67 -7.85 -12.25 -54.92
N THR A 68 -8.67 -12.82 -54.02
CA THR A 68 -9.47 -14.08 -54.14
C THR A 68 -8.90 -15.36 -54.77
N HIS A 69 -8.89 -16.48 -54.02
CA HIS A 69 -9.71 -17.71 -54.24
C HIS A 69 -9.30 -18.85 -53.26
N ILE A 70 -10.20 -19.26 -52.35
CA ILE A 70 -10.93 -20.56 -52.28
C ILE A 70 -10.08 -21.81 -51.96
N CYS A 71 -10.38 -22.45 -50.81
CA CYS A 71 -10.73 -23.88 -50.71
C CYS A 71 -11.28 -24.27 -49.30
N SER A 72 -12.61 -24.23 -49.21
CA SER A 72 -13.59 -25.13 -48.56
C SER A 72 -13.15 -26.30 -47.64
N LEU A 73 -13.60 -26.27 -46.37
CA LEU A 73 -14.67 -27.07 -45.70
C LEU A 73 -14.94 -28.55 -46.14
N PRO A 74 -15.41 -29.46 -45.25
CA PRO A 74 -16.73 -29.32 -44.59
C PRO A 74 -16.95 -29.90 -43.18
N VAL A 75 -18.08 -29.46 -42.62
CA VAL A 75 -18.83 -29.92 -41.44
C VAL A 75 -19.99 -30.82 -41.90
N ILE A 76 -20.34 -31.85 -41.11
CA ILE A 76 -21.58 -32.67 -41.14
C ILE A 76 -21.87 -33.05 -39.67
N SER A 77 -22.79 -32.42 -38.93
CA SER A 77 -24.27 -32.56 -38.79
C SER A 77 -24.78 -33.72 -37.91
N ASP A 78 -25.52 -33.33 -36.85
CA ASP A 78 -26.77 -33.87 -36.27
C ASP A 78 -26.97 -35.36 -35.93
N ALA A 79 -27.43 -35.65 -34.70
CA ALA A 79 -28.79 -36.16 -34.38
C ALA A 79 -28.89 -36.80 -32.96
N ALA A 80 -30.12 -36.80 -32.43
CA ALA A 80 -30.55 -37.11 -31.06
C ALA A 80 -31.19 -38.52 -30.89
N ASP A 81 -31.54 -38.84 -29.62
CA ASP A 81 -32.49 -39.86 -29.10
C ASP A 81 -32.08 -41.36 -29.26
N ASP A 82 -32.46 -42.36 -28.45
CA ASP A 82 -33.59 -42.62 -27.55
C ASP A 82 -33.29 -43.83 -26.60
N VAL A 83 -34.20 -44.01 -25.64
CA VAL A 83 -34.37 -44.91 -24.49
C VAL A 83 -34.72 -46.38 -24.84
N THR A 84 -34.56 -47.30 -23.87
CA THR A 84 -35.42 -48.47 -23.45
C THR A 84 -34.62 -49.77 -23.21
N ARG A 85 -35.00 -50.77 -22.39
CA ARG A 85 -35.81 -51.02 -21.17
C ARG A 85 -35.87 -52.58 -21.02
N GLU A 86 -35.74 -53.12 -19.79
CA GLU A 86 -36.23 -54.46 -19.29
C GLU A 86 -35.68 -55.77 -19.90
N MET A 87 -35.70 -56.98 -19.30
CA MET A 87 -36.45 -57.61 -18.20
C MET A 87 -35.75 -58.93 -17.71
N GLU A 88 -36.17 -59.45 -16.55
CA GLU A 88 -35.72 -60.67 -15.82
C GLU A 88 -36.00 -62.04 -16.52
N PRO A 89 -35.71 -63.23 -15.90
CA PRO A 89 -36.65 -63.84 -14.94
C PRO A 89 -36.09 -64.77 -13.81
N ASP A 90 -36.82 -64.77 -12.68
CA ASP A 90 -37.30 -65.86 -11.79
C ASP A 90 -36.63 -67.25 -11.73
N THR A 91 -36.36 -67.76 -10.51
CA THR A 91 -37.17 -68.82 -9.83
C THR A 91 -36.65 -69.23 -8.42
N ILE A 92 -37.62 -69.51 -7.54
CA ILE A 92 -37.64 -69.88 -6.10
C ILE A 92 -37.80 -71.44 -5.98
N PRO A 93 -37.83 -72.18 -4.82
CA PRO A 93 -37.36 -72.05 -3.41
C PRO A 93 -36.51 -73.25 -2.88
N VAL A 94 -35.99 -73.18 -1.63
CA VAL A 94 -36.35 -74.04 -0.45
C VAL A 94 -35.31 -73.90 0.69
N THR A 95 -35.85 -73.87 1.90
CA THR A 95 -35.32 -73.58 3.26
C THR A 95 -34.12 -74.40 3.81
N LYS A 96 -33.21 -73.75 4.56
CA LYS A 96 -33.07 -73.81 6.05
C LYS A 96 -31.82 -73.08 6.60
N LYS A 97 -32.09 -72.14 7.52
CA LYS A 97 -31.30 -71.57 8.64
C LYS A 97 -29.76 -71.70 8.67
N LEU A 98 -29.09 -70.55 8.77
CA LEU A 98 -28.19 -70.20 9.89
C LEU A 98 -27.90 -68.68 9.91
N LYS A 99 -27.72 -68.15 11.12
CA LYS A 99 -27.56 -66.74 11.51
C LYS A 99 -26.38 -66.03 10.83
N GLN A 100 -26.59 -64.79 10.37
CA GLN A 100 -25.55 -63.76 10.40
C GLN A 100 -26.18 -62.36 10.48
N GLN A 101 -25.67 -61.57 11.42
CA GLN A 101 -26.00 -60.17 11.66
C GLN A 101 -25.67 -59.33 10.41
N LYS A 102 -26.57 -58.42 10.05
CA LYS A 102 -26.34 -57.38 9.05
C LYS A 102 -26.68 -56.02 9.67
N GLU A 103 -25.75 -55.10 9.48
CA GLU A 103 -25.77 -53.70 9.90
C GLU A 103 -27.04 -52.98 9.41
N MET A 104 -27.68 -52.22 10.30
CA MET A 104 -28.82 -51.36 9.98
C MET A 104 -28.36 -50.02 9.45
N THR A 105 -29.06 -49.59 8.41
CA THR A 105 -28.80 -48.41 7.59
C THR A 105 -29.61 -47.20 8.08
N PHE A 106 -29.22 -46.04 7.58
CA PHE A 106 -29.60 -44.68 7.97
C PHE A 106 -31.09 -44.28 7.87
N GLN A 107 -32.01 -45.24 7.78
CA GLN A 107 -33.47 -45.01 7.77
C GLN A 107 -34.20 -45.70 8.94
N ASP A 108 -33.50 -46.48 9.77
CA ASP A 108 -34.07 -47.16 10.94
C ASP A 108 -33.98 -46.34 12.24
N ILE A 109 -33.41 -45.14 12.19
CA ILE A 109 -33.29 -44.24 13.37
C ILE A 109 -34.56 -43.39 13.58
N TYR A 110 -35.45 -43.30 12.58
CA TYR A 110 -36.54 -42.31 12.57
C TYR A 110 -37.94 -42.83 12.90
N ARG A 111 -38.09 -44.01 13.51
CA ARG A 111 -39.41 -44.48 13.91
C ARG A 111 -39.35 -45.50 15.03
N GLU A 112 -39.51 -45.06 16.27
CA GLU A 112 -40.15 -45.80 17.36
C GLU A 112 -40.36 -44.84 18.56
N GLU A 113 -41.54 -44.24 18.63
CA GLU A 113 -42.19 -43.82 19.87
C GLU A 113 -42.74 -45.07 20.56
N TYR A 114 -42.56 -45.21 21.88
CA TYR A 114 -43.59 -45.64 22.84
C TYR A 114 -43.18 -45.22 24.26
N ASP A 115 -44.16 -44.62 24.94
CA ASP A 115 -44.30 -44.28 26.37
C ASP A 115 -44.08 -45.53 27.28
N ASP A 116 -43.82 -45.48 28.60
CA ASP A 116 -44.40 -44.64 29.66
C ASP A 116 -43.64 -44.87 31.00
N ASP A 117 -43.99 -44.07 32.01
CA ASP A 117 -43.77 -44.20 33.48
C ASP A 117 -42.61 -43.41 34.15
N ASP A 118 -42.96 -42.17 34.51
CA ASP A 118 -42.86 -41.53 35.83
C ASP A 118 -41.64 -41.82 36.74
N ASP A 119 -40.75 -40.84 36.84
CA ASP A 119 -40.14 -40.46 38.12
C ASP A 119 -39.86 -38.94 38.10
N ASP A 120 -40.70 -38.19 38.84
CA ASP A 120 -40.53 -36.78 39.18
C ASP A 120 -39.20 -36.55 39.92
N PHE A 121 -38.21 -36.02 39.21
CA PHE A 121 -37.15 -35.21 39.82
C PHE A 121 -37.04 -33.91 39.02
N GLU A 122 -37.32 -32.79 39.71
CA GLU A 122 -37.10 -31.42 39.26
C GLU A 122 -35.62 -31.20 38.89
N ASP A 123 -35.23 -31.59 37.68
CA ASP A 123 -34.00 -31.11 37.07
C ASP A 123 -34.27 -29.74 36.47
N SER A 124 -34.07 -28.73 37.33
CA SER A 124 -33.80 -27.33 37.03
C SER A 124 -33.46 -27.09 35.55
N ASP A 125 -34.34 -26.36 34.85
CA ASP A 125 -34.12 -25.73 33.54
C ASP A 125 -32.84 -24.87 33.55
N TRP A 126 -31.67 -25.52 33.49
CA TRP A 126 -30.42 -24.87 33.18
C TRP A 126 -30.15 -25.06 31.69
N GLU A 127 -30.98 -24.41 30.87
CA GLU A 127 -30.50 -23.97 29.57
C GLU A 127 -29.42 -22.91 29.86
N PRO A 128 -28.14 -23.11 29.50
CA PRO A 128 -27.23 -21.99 29.47
C PRO A 128 -27.77 -21.10 28.37
N SER A 129 -28.48 -20.04 28.76
CA SER A 129 -28.64 -18.85 27.93
C SER A 129 -27.23 -18.45 27.53
N GLN A 130 -26.79 -18.89 26.35
CA GLN A 130 -25.64 -18.31 25.68
C GLN A 130 -26.07 -16.93 25.22
N GLU A 131 -26.31 -16.02 26.18
CA GLU A 131 -26.15 -14.62 25.91
C GLU A 131 -24.68 -14.46 25.56
N ASP A 132 -24.41 -14.35 24.26
CA ASP A 132 -23.09 -13.94 23.79
C ASP A 132 -22.68 -12.72 24.63
N PRO A 133 -21.51 -12.75 25.29
CA PRO A 133 -21.10 -11.65 26.14
C PRO A 133 -21.17 -10.39 25.30
N LYS A 134 -21.87 -9.36 25.81
CA LYS A 134 -21.98 -8.08 25.14
C LYS A 134 -20.56 -7.60 24.82
N LYS A 135 -20.35 -7.11 23.60
CA LYS A 135 -19.06 -6.65 23.09
C LYS A 135 -19.22 -5.22 22.57
N TRP A 136 -18.14 -4.45 22.65
CA TRP A 136 -18.05 -3.14 22.02
C TRP A 136 -16.76 -3.03 21.20
N PHE A 137 -16.79 -2.23 20.14
CA PHE A 137 -15.62 -1.95 19.31
C PHE A 137 -15.00 -0.63 19.71
N CYS A 138 -13.68 -0.63 19.86
CA CYS A 138 -12.95 0.58 20.19
C CYS A 138 -13.09 1.62 19.08
N THR A 139 -13.56 2.82 19.40
CA THR A 139 -13.69 3.94 18.44
C THR A 139 -12.34 4.35 17.85
N ASN A 140 -11.26 4.21 18.64
CA ASN A 140 -9.91 4.57 18.25
C ASN A 140 -9.24 3.52 17.34
N CYS A 141 -9.32 2.21 17.65
CA CYS A 141 -8.57 1.18 16.92
C CYS A 141 -9.42 0.04 16.34
N THR A 142 -10.75 0.12 16.39
CA THR A 142 -11.72 -0.89 15.89
C THR A 142 -11.63 -2.28 16.53
N MET A 143 -10.75 -2.48 17.52
CA MET A 143 -10.60 -3.76 18.21
C MET A 143 -11.78 -4.05 19.13
N VAL A 144 -12.17 -5.32 19.17
CA VAL A 144 -13.26 -5.83 20.00
C VAL A 144 -12.86 -5.90 21.48
N ASN A 145 -13.76 -5.51 22.37
CA ASN A 145 -13.59 -5.56 23.83
C ASN A 145 -14.87 -6.12 24.46
N LEU A 146 -14.75 -6.64 25.68
CA LEU A 146 -15.89 -7.12 26.48
C LEU A 146 -16.61 -5.92 27.15
N ASP A 147 -17.92 -6.03 27.35
CA ASP A 147 -18.78 -4.92 27.82
C ASP A 147 -18.48 -4.44 29.25
N ASP A 148 -17.91 -5.30 30.08
CA ASP A 148 -17.47 -5.01 31.45
C ASP A 148 -16.15 -4.23 31.52
N VAL A 149 -15.41 -4.14 30.42
CA VAL A 149 -14.15 -3.38 30.34
C VAL A 149 -14.44 -1.96 29.82
N VAL A 150 -13.93 -0.96 30.56
CA VAL A 150 -14.10 0.47 30.24
C VAL A 150 -12.99 1.04 29.34
N HIS A 151 -11.89 0.29 29.16
CA HIS A 151 -10.77 0.62 28.28
C HIS A 151 -10.58 -0.45 27.22
N CYS A 152 -10.04 -0.08 26.07
CA CYS A 152 -9.67 -1.03 25.05
C CYS A 152 -8.41 -1.81 25.44
N ASP A 153 -8.46 -3.15 25.37
CA ASP A 153 -7.33 -4.01 25.74
C ASP A 153 -6.09 -3.81 24.83
N ILE A 154 -6.31 -3.36 23.60
CA ILE A 154 -5.25 -3.22 22.59
C ILE A 154 -4.57 -1.84 22.65
N CYS A 155 -5.34 -0.77 22.84
CA CYS A 155 -4.81 0.59 22.76
C CYS A 155 -5.02 1.44 24.02
N GLY A 156 -5.72 0.93 25.03
CA GLY A 156 -6.00 1.63 26.28
C GLY A 156 -7.05 2.74 26.19
N GLU A 157 -7.68 2.95 25.03
CA GLU A 157 -8.66 4.02 24.85
C GLU A 157 -9.96 3.74 25.61
N TYR A 158 -10.54 4.77 26.22
CA TYR A 158 -11.83 4.66 26.92
C TYR A 158 -12.99 4.41 25.96
N LYS A 159 -14.00 3.67 26.43
CA LYS A 159 -15.26 3.39 25.71
C LYS A 159 -15.96 4.66 25.22
N ASP A 160 -15.96 5.71 26.03
CA ASP A 160 -16.64 6.99 25.76
C ASP A 160 -15.71 8.08 25.18
N SER A 161 -14.65 7.68 24.45
CA SER A 161 -13.66 8.61 23.88
C SER A 161 -14.26 9.59 22.86
N GLU A 162 -13.88 10.87 22.96
CA GLU A 162 -14.29 11.94 22.03
C GLU A 162 -13.31 12.15 20.85
N ILE A 163 -12.47 11.16 20.53
CA ILE A 163 -11.40 11.27 19.51
C ILE A 163 -11.88 11.70 18.12
N LEU A 164 -13.12 11.35 17.74
CA LEU A 164 -13.70 11.75 16.47
C LEU A 164 -14.03 13.25 16.38
N ARG A 165 -14.15 13.94 17.53
CA ARG A 165 -14.44 15.38 17.60
C ARG A 165 -13.18 16.22 17.75
N LEU A 166 -12.28 15.81 18.65
CA LEU A 166 -11.11 16.61 19.05
C LEU A 166 -9.77 16.06 18.53
N GLY A 167 -9.78 14.97 17.76
CA GLY A 167 -8.56 14.30 17.31
C GLY A 167 -7.78 13.72 18.50
N PHE A 168 -6.44 13.64 18.40
CA PHE A 168 -5.63 13.03 19.48
C PHE A 168 -5.68 13.78 20.82
N PHE A 169 -6.21 15.01 20.85
CA PHE A 169 -6.36 15.85 22.03
C PHE A 169 -7.57 15.48 22.92
N ALA A 170 -8.30 14.40 22.59
CA ALA A 170 -9.60 14.09 23.18
C ALA A 170 -9.66 13.36 24.55
N SER A 171 -8.57 13.19 25.32
CA SER A 171 -8.64 12.54 26.66
C SER A 171 -7.85 13.33 27.73
N ASP A 172 -8.13 13.26 29.05
CA ASP A 172 -8.82 12.25 29.89
C ASP A 172 -10.01 12.86 30.68
N VAL A 173 -11.19 12.22 30.67
CA VAL A 173 -12.42 12.61 31.41
C VAL A 173 -12.70 14.12 31.34
N ALA A 174 -13.44 14.56 30.32
CA ALA A 174 -13.82 15.95 30.14
C ALA A 174 -14.67 16.48 31.33
N GLN A 175 -14.00 17.01 32.34
CA GLN A 175 -14.51 18.08 33.17
C GLN A 175 -13.77 19.37 32.82
N GLU A 176 -14.57 20.32 32.33
CA GLU A 176 -14.35 21.76 32.26
C GLU A 176 -13.13 22.27 31.46
N ALA A 177 -13.40 22.71 30.24
CA ALA A 177 -12.67 23.83 29.65
C ALA A 177 -13.62 24.72 28.83
N ASP A 178 -13.78 25.93 29.35
CA ASP A 178 -14.61 27.03 28.87
C ASP A 178 -14.24 27.49 27.44
N HIS A 179 -15.25 27.95 26.72
CA HIS A 179 -15.14 28.51 25.37
C HIS A 179 -14.27 29.78 25.35
N ALA A 180 -13.02 29.67 24.90
CA ALA A 180 -12.23 30.82 24.47
C ALA A 180 -12.34 30.99 22.94
N GLU A 181 -13.22 31.90 22.54
CA GLU A 181 -13.47 32.34 21.18
C GLU A 181 -12.20 32.95 20.55
N LEU A 182 -11.51 32.20 19.68
CA LEU A 182 -10.34 32.68 18.94
C LEU A 182 -10.81 33.47 17.70
N LYS A 183 -10.91 34.79 17.85
CA LYS A 183 -11.16 35.71 16.73
C LYS A 183 -9.91 35.79 15.84
N LEU A 184 -10.03 35.32 14.60
CA LEU A 184 -9.07 35.56 13.52
C LEU A 184 -9.35 36.93 12.89
N GLU A 185 -8.46 37.89 13.12
CA GLU A 185 -8.43 39.14 12.35
C GLU A 185 -7.72 38.92 11.01
N VAL A 186 -8.49 38.98 9.92
CA VAL A 186 -7.96 39.02 8.55
C VAL A 186 -7.52 40.46 8.27
N ARG A 187 -6.20 40.69 8.18
CA ARG A 187 -5.66 41.93 7.63
C ARG A 187 -5.59 41.84 6.11
N ASP A 188 -6.44 42.62 5.46
CA ASP A 188 -6.37 42.89 4.03
C ASP A 188 -5.12 43.74 3.73
N GLY A 189 -4.36 43.32 2.73
CA GLY A 189 -3.01 43.81 2.48
C GLY A 189 -2.59 43.55 1.04
N TYR A 190 -3.19 44.27 0.10
CA TYR A 190 -2.67 44.45 -1.25
C TYR A 190 -1.21 44.96 -1.18
N LYS A 191 -0.24 44.12 -1.56
CA LYS A 191 1.11 44.55 -2.02
C LYS A 191 1.90 43.43 -2.72
N ASP A 192 2.30 43.77 -3.95
CA ASP A 192 3.46 43.32 -4.74
C ASP A 192 3.60 41.83 -5.13
N SER A 193 3.23 41.55 -6.40
CA SER A 193 3.24 40.24 -7.07
C SER A 193 4.62 39.56 -7.18
N TYR A 194 5.71 40.28 -6.93
CA TYR A 194 7.07 39.74 -6.91
C TYR A 194 7.47 39.17 -5.55
N MET A 195 6.90 39.68 -4.45
CA MET A 195 7.17 39.22 -3.09
C MET A 195 6.31 37.98 -2.75
N TRP A 196 5.08 37.93 -3.25
CA TRP A 196 4.18 36.77 -3.17
C TRP A 196 4.81 35.49 -3.75
N LYS A 197 5.49 35.57 -4.91
CA LYS A 197 6.19 34.40 -5.48
C LYS A 197 7.32 33.89 -4.57
N SER A 198 8.05 34.77 -3.90
CA SER A 198 9.12 34.34 -2.97
C SER A 198 8.59 33.72 -1.68
N GLU A 199 7.42 34.16 -1.19
CA GLU A 199 6.79 33.59 0.00
C GLU A 199 6.12 32.25 -0.29
N VAL A 200 5.42 32.11 -1.44
CA VAL A 200 4.77 30.85 -1.86
C VAL A 200 5.79 29.72 -2.03
N ASN A 201 6.97 30.01 -2.58
CA ASN A 201 8.05 29.03 -2.78
C ASN A 201 8.59 28.40 -1.48
N ASN A 202 8.26 28.94 -0.30
CA ASN A 202 8.71 28.41 1.00
C ASN A 202 7.57 27.84 1.86
N ARG A 203 6.34 27.70 1.33
CA ARG A 203 5.18 27.19 2.08
C ARG A 203 5.00 25.69 1.92
N THR A 204 4.45 25.07 2.97
CA THR A 204 3.98 23.68 2.98
C THR A 204 2.55 23.63 2.46
N ALA A 205 2.30 22.75 1.49
CA ALA A 205 0.97 22.50 0.95
C ALA A 205 0.29 21.29 1.62
N VAL A 206 -1.03 21.33 1.76
CA VAL A 206 -1.85 20.20 2.20
C VAL A 206 -2.95 19.95 1.17
N GLY A 207 -3.01 18.72 0.67
CA GLY A 207 -4.08 18.25 -0.21
C GLY A 207 -5.10 17.47 0.60
N TYR A 208 -6.37 17.87 0.54
CA TYR A 208 -7.48 17.23 1.23
C TYR A 208 -8.79 17.51 0.49
N ASP A 209 -9.69 16.53 0.47
CA ASP A 209 -11.03 16.65 -0.11
C ASP A 209 -12.02 15.76 0.68
N GLU A 210 -13.14 16.32 1.09
CA GLU A 210 -14.15 15.63 1.91
C GLU A 210 -14.85 14.50 1.15
N ARG A 211 -14.90 14.54 -0.19
CA ARG A 211 -15.50 13.46 -0.99
C ARG A 211 -14.76 12.14 -0.81
N MET A 212 -13.48 12.18 -0.46
CA MET A 212 -12.73 10.97 -0.09
C MET A 212 -13.30 10.29 1.15
N LEU A 213 -14.08 10.96 2.01
CA LEU A 213 -14.75 10.35 3.18
C LEU A 213 -15.93 9.44 2.80
N LEU A 214 -16.41 9.52 1.56
CA LEU A 214 -17.58 8.76 1.09
C LEU A 214 -17.25 7.30 0.73
N HIS A 215 -15.97 6.98 0.51
CA HIS A 215 -15.51 5.60 0.36
C HIS A 215 -15.65 4.87 1.71
N SER A 216 -16.51 3.87 1.86
CA SER A 216 -16.63 3.15 3.13
C SER A 216 -17.17 1.75 2.91
N GLU A 217 -16.87 0.84 3.83
CA GLU A 217 -17.45 -0.50 3.81
C GLU A 217 -18.96 -0.39 4.09
N VAL A 218 -19.79 -0.79 3.11
CA VAL A 218 -21.25 -0.73 3.21
C VAL A 218 -21.82 -2.01 3.82
N GLU A 219 -21.13 -3.14 3.63
CA GLU A 219 -21.53 -4.42 4.20
C GLU A 219 -21.27 -4.46 5.71
N MET A 220 -22.32 -4.72 6.49
CA MET A 220 -22.21 -4.84 7.94
C MET A 220 -21.56 -6.18 8.30
N LYS A 221 -20.25 -6.14 8.60
CA LYS A 221 -19.48 -7.30 9.06
C LYS A 221 -19.43 -7.39 10.58
N SER A 222 -19.06 -8.57 11.07
CA SER A 222 -18.84 -8.81 12.50
C SER A 222 -17.67 -8.02 13.09
N GLN A 223 -16.71 -7.59 12.25
CA GLN A 223 -15.62 -6.71 12.64
C GLN A 223 -15.61 -5.50 11.71
N PRO A 224 -15.60 -4.27 12.25
CA PRO A 224 -15.49 -3.06 11.45
C PRO A 224 -14.16 -3.03 10.69
N HIS A 225 -14.19 -2.56 9.45
CA HIS A 225 -12.98 -2.38 8.68
C HIS A 225 -12.05 -1.31 9.29
N PRO A 226 -10.73 -1.59 9.44
CA PRO A 226 -9.79 -0.63 10.03
C PRO A 226 -9.56 0.59 9.12
N GLU A 227 -9.48 0.39 7.80
CA GLU A 227 -9.49 1.48 6.81
C GLU A 227 -10.91 2.06 6.72
N ARG A 228 -11.10 3.26 7.29
CA ARG A 228 -12.40 3.91 7.45
C ARG A 228 -12.27 5.44 7.35
N PRO A 229 -13.35 6.16 7.00
CA PRO A 229 -13.32 7.62 6.84
C PRO A 229 -12.83 8.40 8.07
N ASP A 230 -13.04 7.84 9.28
CA ASP A 230 -12.62 8.48 10.53
C ASP A 230 -11.12 8.71 10.63
N ARG A 231 -10.30 7.98 9.86
CA ARG A 231 -8.86 8.21 9.76
C ARG A 231 -8.54 9.63 9.33
N LEU A 232 -9.19 10.10 8.26
CA LEU A 232 -9.01 11.48 7.78
C LEU A 232 -9.67 12.48 8.72
N ARG A 233 -10.85 12.17 9.28
CA ARG A 233 -11.54 13.07 10.22
C ARG A 233 -10.70 13.36 11.45
N ALA A 234 -10.11 12.33 12.05
CA ALA A 234 -9.28 12.47 13.24
C ALA A 234 -8.02 13.30 12.97
N ILE A 235 -7.33 13.05 11.84
CA ILE A 235 -6.16 13.82 11.44
C ILE A 235 -6.55 15.28 11.16
N MET A 236 -7.63 15.53 10.43
CA MET A 236 -8.12 16.88 10.16
C MET A 236 -8.50 17.65 11.42
N ALA A 237 -9.22 17.02 12.35
CA ALA A 237 -9.56 17.61 13.64
C ALA A 237 -8.30 17.98 14.42
N SER A 238 -7.32 17.08 14.47
CA SER A 238 -6.03 17.32 15.09
C SER A 238 -5.25 18.49 14.47
N LEU A 239 -5.18 18.57 13.14
CA LEU A 239 -4.50 19.68 12.46
C LEU A 239 -5.22 21.01 12.66
N SER A 240 -6.55 20.99 12.74
CA SER A 240 -7.37 22.18 13.02
C SER A 240 -7.12 22.68 14.45
N VAL A 241 -7.20 21.81 15.45
CA VAL A 241 -6.93 22.16 16.87
C VAL A 241 -5.50 22.68 17.04
N ALA A 242 -4.52 22.13 16.31
CA ALA A 242 -3.14 22.60 16.33
C ALA A 242 -2.90 23.92 15.56
N GLY A 243 -3.92 24.48 14.89
CA GLY A 243 -3.79 25.68 14.05
C GLY A 243 -2.90 25.50 12.82
N ILE A 244 -2.74 24.25 12.36
CA ILE A 244 -1.89 23.90 11.22
C ILE A 244 -2.68 23.98 9.91
N PHE A 245 -3.85 23.36 9.85
CA PHE A 245 -4.66 23.30 8.65
C PHE A 245 -6.17 23.24 8.99
N PRO A 246 -6.99 24.20 8.53
CA PRO A 246 -6.60 25.43 7.83
C PRO A 246 -5.74 26.36 8.72
N GLY A 247 -4.80 27.10 8.12
CA GLY A 247 -3.93 28.01 8.87
C GLY A 247 -2.55 28.18 8.23
N ARG A 248 -1.54 27.50 8.80
CA ARG A 248 -0.13 27.64 8.39
C ARG A 248 0.16 27.03 7.01
N CYS A 249 -0.53 25.95 6.65
CA CYS A 249 -0.39 25.29 5.35
C CYS A 249 -1.30 25.90 4.27
N ILE A 250 -0.86 25.85 3.00
CA ILE A 250 -1.70 26.23 1.86
C ILE A 250 -2.56 25.03 1.40
N PRO A 251 -3.86 25.22 1.12
CA PRO A 251 -4.68 24.16 0.55
C PRO A 251 -4.36 23.97 -0.94
N ILE A 252 -4.40 22.72 -1.40
CA ILE A 252 -4.54 22.37 -2.82
C ILE A 252 -5.90 21.72 -3.03
N SER A 253 -6.67 22.25 -3.97
CA SER A 253 -8.00 21.74 -4.31
C SER A 253 -7.90 20.35 -4.96
N GLY A 254 -8.76 19.42 -4.53
CA GLY A 254 -8.84 18.08 -5.09
C GLY A 254 -9.39 18.06 -6.52
N ARG A 255 -8.52 17.77 -7.49
CA ARG A 255 -8.90 17.39 -8.85
C ARG A 255 -8.93 15.87 -8.96
N GLU A 256 -9.87 15.34 -9.73
CA GLU A 256 -9.84 13.93 -10.14
C GLU A 256 -8.72 13.73 -11.17
N ILE A 257 -7.82 12.78 -10.90
CA ILE A 257 -6.78 12.34 -11.85
C ILE A 257 -7.44 11.95 -13.18
N THR A 258 -6.80 12.26 -14.31
CA THR A 258 -7.32 11.82 -15.60
C THR A 258 -6.95 10.35 -15.87
N LYS A 259 -7.67 9.74 -16.82
CA LYS A 259 -7.42 8.37 -17.25
C LYS A 259 -6.02 8.23 -17.85
N GLU A 260 -5.59 9.20 -18.66
CA GLU A 260 -4.27 9.23 -19.30
C GLU A 260 -3.15 9.36 -18.26
N GLU A 261 -3.39 10.08 -17.16
CA GLU A 261 -2.45 10.17 -16.06
C GLU A 261 -2.32 8.84 -15.32
N LEU A 262 -3.43 8.12 -15.07
CA LEU A 262 -3.44 6.80 -14.44
C LEU A 262 -2.80 5.73 -15.33
N GLU A 263 -2.98 5.81 -16.65
CA GLU A 263 -2.42 4.87 -17.63
C GLU A 263 -0.89 4.83 -17.62
N THR A 264 -0.24 5.84 -17.04
CA THR A 264 1.21 5.82 -16.83
C THR A 264 1.67 4.79 -15.80
N VAL A 265 0.77 4.34 -14.91
CA VAL A 265 1.04 3.34 -13.86
C VAL A 265 0.25 2.06 -14.09
N HIS A 266 -1.06 2.19 -14.32
CA HIS A 266 -2.00 1.08 -14.36
C HIS A 266 -2.47 0.85 -15.80
N PRO A 267 -2.62 -0.39 -16.25
CA PRO A 267 -3.19 -0.66 -17.56
C PRO A 267 -4.70 -0.40 -17.54
N MET A 268 -5.25 -0.25 -18.74
CA MET A 268 -6.66 0.08 -18.98
C MET A 268 -7.63 -0.79 -18.17
N GLU A 269 -7.37 -2.10 -18.12
CA GLU A 269 -8.27 -3.06 -17.47
C GLU A 269 -8.38 -2.82 -15.95
N HIS A 270 -7.30 -2.38 -15.32
CA HIS A 270 -7.30 -2.02 -13.90
C HIS A 270 -8.15 -0.76 -13.66
N ILE A 271 -7.94 0.27 -14.48
CA ILE A 271 -8.65 1.55 -14.34
C ILE A 271 -10.15 1.33 -14.54
N GLU A 272 -10.54 0.60 -15.58
CA GLU A 272 -11.94 0.29 -15.86
C GLU A 272 -12.57 -0.58 -14.78
N ALA A 273 -11.83 -1.54 -14.20
CA ALA A 273 -12.33 -2.33 -13.07
C ALA A 273 -12.64 -1.47 -11.84
N VAL A 274 -11.80 -0.47 -11.54
CA VAL A 274 -12.08 0.49 -10.47
C VAL A 274 -13.27 1.37 -10.84
N GLU A 275 -13.38 1.85 -12.07
CA GLU A 275 -14.49 2.71 -12.48
C GLU A 275 -15.86 2.04 -12.44
N LEU A 276 -15.93 0.75 -12.75
CA LEU A 276 -17.17 -0.01 -12.70
C LEU A 276 -17.79 -0.01 -11.30
N THR A 277 -16.99 0.17 -10.24
CA THR A 277 -17.50 0.24 -8.85
C THR A 277 -18.43 1.44 -8.60
N SER A 278 -18.32 2.51 -9.40
CA SER A 278 -19.23 3.67 -9.30
C SER A 278 -20.70 3.32 -9.60
N SER A 279 -20.93 2.21 -10.31
CA SER A 279 -22.26 1.69 -10.63
C SER A 279 -22.74 0.60 -9.67
N MET A 280 -21.97 0.30 -8.61
CA MET A 280 -22.24 -0.77 -7.66
C MET A 280 -22.42 -0.21 -6.26
N VAL A 281 -23.42 -0.70 -5.53
CA VAL A 281 -23.66 -0.29 -4.13
C VAL A 281 -22.54 -0.78 -3.21
N SER A 282 -22.09 -2.01 -3.41
CA SER A 282 -20.99 -2.65 -2.68
C SER A 282 -20.29 -3.63 -3.63
N SER A 283 -18.96 -3.68 -3.56
CA SER A 283 -18.15 -4.66 -4.25
C SER A 283 -16.84 -4.91 -3.50
N TYR A 284 -16.17 -6.01 -3.82
CA TYR A 284 -14.88 -6.38 -3.24
C TYR A 284 -13.95 -6.87 -4.35
N PHE A 285 -12.75 -6.31 -4.41
CA PHE A 285 -11.69 -6.80 -5.30
C PHE A 285 -10.99 -8.03 -4.70
N THR A 286 -10.84 -8.01 -3.37
CA THR A 286 -10.30 -9.06 -2.52
C THR A 286 -11.13 -9.11 -1.23
N SER A 287 -10.94 -10.11 -0.37
CA SER A 287 -11.71 -10.22 0.89
C SER A 287 -11.61 -9.00 1.82
N ASP A 288 -10.54 -8.22 1.66
CA ASP A 288 -10.18 -7.07 2.49
C ASP A 288 -10.28 -5.72 1.74
N THR A 289 -10.45 -5.70 0.41
CA THR A 289 -10.43 -4.45 -0.37
C THR A 289 -11.81 -4.18 -0.95
N TYR A 290 -12.59 -3.41 -0.20
CA TYR A 290 -13.97 -3.07 -0.51
C TYR A 290 -14.06 -1.87 -1.46
N ALA A 291 -15.21 -1.71 -2.09
CA ALA A 291 -15.61 -0.50 -2.76
C ALA A 291 -17.13 -0.28 -2.70
N ASN A 292 -17.54 0.99 -2.80
CA ASN A 292 -18.91 1.44 -2.94
C ASN A 292 -19.00 2.40 -4.14
N GLU A 293 -20.18 2.95 -4.38
CA GLU A 293 -20.45 3.87 -5.51
C GLU A 293 -19.57 5.13 -5.54
N HIS A 294 -18.94 5.49 -4.41
CA HIS A 294 -18.07 6.67 -4.31
C HIS A 294 -16.57 6.32 -4.35
N SER A 295 -16.20 5.04 -4.28
CA SER A 295 -14.81 4.59 -4.21
C SER A 295 -13.97 5.04 -5.39
N ALA A 296 -14.50 4.93 -6.62
CA ALA A 296 -13.77 5.31 -7.82
C ALA A 296 -13.44 6.82 -7.80
N CYS A 297 -14.41 7.66 -7.44
CA CYS A 297 -14.19 9.11 -7.30
C CYS A 297 -13.17 9.41 -6.19
N ALA A 298 -13.27 8.76 -5.03
CA ALA A 298 -12.32 8.92 -3.94
C ALA A 298 -10.89 8.53 -4.36
N ALA A 299 -10.72 7.40 -5.05
CA ALA A 299 -9.43 6.94 -5.56
C ALA A 299 -8.85 7.91 -6.60
N ARG A 300 -9.67 8.47 -7.49
CA ARG A 300 -9.23 9.49 -8.46
C ARG A 300 -8.83 10.80 -7.79
N LEU A 301 -9.53 11.22 -6.74
CA LEU A 301 -9.18 12.41 -5.95
C LEU A 301 -7.87 12.21 -5.20
N ALA A 302 -7.69 11.04 -4.57
CA ALA A 302 -6.45 10.69 -3.88
C ALA A 302 -5.24 10.76 -4.82
N ALA A 303 -5.33 10.10 -5.98
CA ALA A 303 -4.28 10.12 -6.99
C ALA A 303 -4.05 11.52 -7.57
N GLY A 304 -5.12 12.28 -7.83
CA GLY A 304 -5.04 13.63 -8.41
C GLY A 304 -4.40 14.64 -7.47
N LEU A 305 -4.76 14.62 -6.18
CA LEU A 305 -4.09 15.42 -5.15
C LEU A 305 -2.59 15.10 -5.07
N CYS A 306 -2.21 13.83 -5.16
CA CYS A 306 -0.82 13.42 -5.13
C CYS A 306 -0.05 13.89 -6.38
N ALA A 307 -0.66 13.81 -7.57
CA ALA A 307 -0.08 14.31 -8.81
C ALA A 307 0.10 15.83 -8.81
N ASP A 308 -0.92 16.58 -8.37
CA ASP A 308 -0.91 18.04 -8.34
C ASP A 308 0.07 18.57 -7.28
N LEU A 309 0.14 17.95 -6.09
CA LEU A 309 1.15 18.27 -5.07
C LEU A 309 2.57 18.01 -5.58
N SER A 310 2.79 16.87 -6.22
CA SER A 310 4.09 16.51 -6.80
C SER A 310 4.55 17.54 -7.83
N THR A 311 3.64 17.91 -8.74
CA THR A 311 3.89 18.94 -9.77
C THR A 311 4.16 20.30 -9.14
N ALA A 312 3.34 20.73 -8.18
CA ALA A 312 3.53 22.01 -7.48
C ALA A 312 4.89 22.11 -6.76
N ILE A 313 5.35 21.01 -6.16
CA ILE A 313 6.67 20.97 -5.49
C ILE A 313 7.80 21.03 -6.52
N MET A 314 7.69 20.29 -7.63
CA MET A 314 8.70 20.27 -8.68
C MET A 314 8.83 21.62 -9.41
N GLU A 315 7.71 22.31 -9.64
CA GLU A 315 7.67 23.63 -10.26
C GLU A 315 8.05 24.76 -9.28
N GLY A 316 8.19 24.45 -7.99
CA GLY A 316 8.54 25.41 -6.94
C GLY A 316 7.36 26.23 -6.42
N ASN A 317 6.12 25.91 -6.81
CA ASN A 317 4.89 26.52 -6.29
C ASN A 317 4.58 26.11 -4.83
N ALA A 318 5.26 25.09 -4.32
CA ALA A 318 5.31 24.73 -2.91
C ALA A 318 6.71 24.20 -2.56
N LYS A 319 7.15 24.38 -1.32
CA LYS A 319 8.44 23.82 -0.87
C LYS A 319 8.36 22.30 -0.69
N ASN A 320 7.29 21.88 -0.04
CA ASN A 320 6.98 20.51 0.33
C ASN A 320 5.46 20.39 0.54
N GLY A 321 4.95 19.18 0.72
CA GLY A 321 3.52 18.98 0.90
C GLY A 321 3.13 17.67 1.57
N PHE A 322 1.89 17.63 2.04
CA PHE A 322 1.26 16.48 2.65
C PHE A 322 -0.08 16.19 1.95
N ALA A 323 -0.20 15.03 1.31
CA ALA A 323 -1.43 14.52 0.73
C ALA A 323 -2.19 13.72 1.79
N LEU A 324 -3.24 14.31 2.35
CA LEU A 324 -4.12 13.69 3.33
C LEU A 324 -5.26 12.97 2.61
N VAL A 325 -4.95 11.81 2.06
CA VAL A 325 -5.78 11.12 1.05
C VAL A 325 -6.30 9.77 1.52
N ARG A 326 -7.40 9.32 0.90
CA ARG A 326 -7.86 7.92 0.96
C ARG A 326 -8.69 7.57 -0.28
N PRO A 327 -8.73 6.30 -0.72
CA PRO A 327 -8.01 5.12 -0.17
C PRO A 327 -6.46 5.23 -0.27
N PRO A 328 -5.71 4.41 0.51
CA PRO A 328 -4.25 4.29 0.37
C PRO A 328 -3.87 3.71 -1.01
N GLY A 329 -2.56 3.60 -1.30
CA GLY A 329 -2.08 3.23 -2.63
C GLY A 329 -0.97 2.19 -2.72
N HIS A 330 -0.08 2.05 -1.74
CA HIS A 330 1.17 1.31 -1.95
C HIS A 330 1.04 -0.22 -2.23
N HIS A 331 -0.12 -0.83 -1.93
CA HIS A 331 -0.41 -2.22 -2.27
C HIS A 331 -1.03 -2.40 -3.67
N ALA A 332 -1.55 -1.33 -4.28
CA ALA A 332 -2.08 -1.38 -5.63
C ALA A 332 -0.93 -1.61 -6.61
N GLY A 333 -0.93 -2.79 -7.23
CA GLY A 333 0.07 -3.20 -8.20
C GLY A 333 -0.21 -2.64 -9.58
N VAL A 334 0.51 -3.13 -10.60
CA VAL A 334 0.22 -2.75 -11.99
C VAL A 334 -1.21 -3.12 -12.33
N LYS A 335 -1.62 -4.37 -12.03
CA LYS A 335 -2.96 -4.88 -12.36
C LYS A 335 -3.88 -5.05 -11.17
N GLN A 336 -3.33 -5.33 -9.99
CA GLN A 336 -4.12 -5.79 -8.84
C GLN A 336 -4.54 -4.63 -7.92
N VAL A 337 -5.81 -4.64 -7.54
CA VAL A 337 -6.39 -3.85 -6.45
C VAL A 337 -6.43 -4.74 -5.22
N MET A 338 -5.73 -4.37 -4.15
CA MET A 338 -5.60 -5.20 -2.93
C MET A 338 -5.09 -4.39 -1.74
N GLY A 339 -5.15 -4.94 -0.53
CA GLY A 339 -4.59 -4.33 0.67
C GLY A 339 -5.15 -2.93 0.93
N PHE A 340 -6.47 -2.77 0.75
CA PHE A 340 -7.19 -1.49 0.89
C PHE A 340 -6.89 -0.46 -0.21
N CYS A 341 -5.96 -0.76 -1.12
CA CYS A 341 -5.44 0.20 -2.10
C CYS A 341 -6.10 0.01 -3.46
N LEU A 342 -6.69 1.07 -4.01
CA LEU A 342 -7.34 1.06 -5.34
C LEU A 342 -6.37 1.48 -6.45
N HIS A 343 -5.74 2.65 -6.33
CA HIS A 343 -4.70 3.13 -7.25
C HIS A 343 -3.43 3.45 -6.49
N ASN A 344 -2.26 3.32 -7.12
CA ASN A 344 -0.99 3.58 -6.47
C ASN A 344 -0.64 5.08 -6.47
N ASN A 345 -1.09 5.78 -5.43
CA ASN A 345 -0.91 7.23 -5.26
C ASN A 345 0.57 7.67 -5.33
N ALA A 346 1.48 6.92 -4.68
CA ALA A 346 2.90 7.24 -4.66
C ALA A 346 3.57 7.04 -6.03
N ALA A 347 3.20 5.97 -6.76
CA ALA A 347 3.67 5.75 -8.12
C ALA A 347 3.16 6.83 -9.09
N VAL A 348 1.88 7.20 -8.98
CA VAL A 348 1.29 8.32 -9.76
C VAL A 348 2.05 9.62 -9.50
N ALA A 349 2.31 9.95 -8.22
CA ALA A 349 3.08 11.13 -7.85
C ALA A 349 4.51 11.11 -8.39
N ALA A 350 5.19 9.96 -8.38
CA ALA A 350 6.54 9.82 -8.94
C ALA A 350 6.56 10.09 -10.45
N LEU A 351 5.60 9.53 -11.20
CA LEU A 351 5.51 9.76 -12.64
C LEU A 351 5.04 11.18 -12.99
N ALA A 352 4.21 11.80 -12.17
CA ALA A 352 3.88 13.23 -12.28
C ALA A 352 5.14 14.09 -12.08
N ALA A 353 5.98 13.78 -11.08
CA ALA A 353 7.25 14.47 -10.87
C ALA A 353 8.17 14.36 -12.09
N GLN A 354 8.23 13.18 -12.71
CA GLN A 354 9.05 12.96 -13.91
C GLN A 354 8.55 13.77 -15.10
N ARG A 355 7.23 13.89 -15.27
CA ARG A 355 6.63 14.81 -16.26
C ARG A 355 6.97 16.28 -15.95
N ALA A 356 7.09 16.63 -14.68
CA ALA A 356 7.59 17.93 -14.20
C ALA A 356 9.14 18.01 -14.13
N ASN A 357 9.86 17.25 -14.97
CA ASN A 357 11.32 17.25 -15.13
C ASN A 357 12.17 16.66 -13.99
N ALA A 358 11.59 15.90 -13.06
CA ALA A 358 12.39 15.07 -12.14
C ALA A 358 13.07 13.94 -12.92
N LYS A 359 14.39 13.82 -12.84
CA LYS A 359 15.14 12.70 -13.45
C LYS A 359 15.24 11.52 -12.51
N LYS A 360 15.30 11.80 -11.20
CA LYS A 360 15.42 10.80 -10.14
C LYS A 360 14.43 11.07 -9.03
N VAL A 361 13.59 10.09 -8.72
CA VAL A 361 12.62 10.18 -7.62
C VAL A 361 12.96 9.12 -6.58
N LEU A 362 13.01 9.51 -5.31
CA LEU A 362 13.15 8.59 -4.19
C LEU A 362 11.76 8.39 -3.57
N ILE A 363 11.34 7.15 -3.38
CA ILE A 363 10.18 6.79 -2.56
C ILE A 363 10.71 6.09 -1.30
N VAL A 364 10.46 6.69 -0.14
CA VAL A 364 10.68 6.05 1.16
C VAL A 364 9.34 5.63 1.72
N ASP A 365 9.12 4.33 1.83
CA ASP A 365 7.92 3.74 2.41
C ASP A 365 8.23 3.27 3.84
N TRP A 366 7.59 3.91 4.82
CA TRP A 366 7.71 3.55 6.23
C TRP A 366 6.43 2.94 6.81
N ASP A 367 5.43 2.68 5.96
CA ASP A 367 4.28 1.88 6.35
C ASP A 367 4.77 0.53 6.90
N VAL A 368 4.08 0.00 7.91
CA VAL A 368 4.50 -1.25 8.55
C VAL A 368 4.42 -2.43 7.59
N HIS A 369 3.62 -2.33 6.52
CA HIS A 369 3.49 -3.33 5.48
C HIS A 369 4.40 -3.00 4.29
N HIS A 370 4.90 -4.04 3.63
CA HIS A 370 5.65 -3.84 2.39
C HIS A 370 4.69 -3.35 1.29
N GLY A 371 4.98 -2.18 0.70
CA GLY A 371 4.32 -1.67 -0.51
C GLY A 371 4.63 -2.49 -1.76
N ASN A 372 4.11 -3.72 -1.82
CA ASN A 372 4.37 -4.67 -2.90
C ASN A 372 3.95 -4.14 -4.28
N GLY A 373 2.91 -3.31 -4.34
CA GLY A 373 2.47 -2.69 -5.58
C GLY A 373 3.48 -1.67 -6.09
N THR A 374 3.97 -0.80 -5.19
CA THR A 374 5.03 0.17 -5.51
C THR A 374 6.31 -0.52 -5.97
N GLN A 375 6.72 -1.60 -5.29
CA GLN A 375 7.86 -2.41 -5.73
C GLN A 375 7.62 -2.99 -7.13
N GLU A 376 6.46 -3.63 -7.37
CA GLU A 376 6.12 -4.23 -8.68
C GLU A 376 6.25 -3.21 -9.82
N ILE A 377 5.69 -2.01 -9.64
CA ILE A 377 5.68 -0.94 -10.64
C ILE A 377 7.11 -0.49 -10.99
N PHE A 378 7.99 -0.38 -10.01
CA PHE A 378 9.35 0.14 -10.19
C PHE A 378 10.45 -0.92 -10.21
N GLU A 379 10.12 -2.21 -10.16
CA GLU A 379 11.08 -3.32 -10.03
C GLU A 379 12.16 -3.31 -11.12
N ALA A 380 11.85 -2.79 -12.31
CA ALA A 380 12.74 -2.68 -13.46
C ALA A 380 13.27 -1.26 -13.73
N ASN A 381 12.95 -0.28 -12.89
CA ASN A 381 13.19 1.14 -13.10
C ASN A 381 14.37 1.64 -12.25
N LYS A 382 15.30 2.41 -12.84
CA LYS A 382 16.43 3.06 -12.12
C LYS A 382 16.24 4.55 -11.86
N SER A 383 15.29 5.17 -12.54
CA SER A 383 14.94 6.58 -12.34
C SER A 383 14.10 6.77 -11.07
N VAL A 384 13.55 5.68 -10.52
CA VAL A 384 12.90 5.66 -9.22
C VAL A 384 13.67 4.70 -8.31
N LEU A 385 14.03 5.17 -7.12
CA LEU A 385 14.60 4.36 -6.05
C LEU A 385 13.50 4.14 -5.00
N TYR A 386 13.17 2.88 -4.72
CA TYR A 386 12.20 2.50 -3.71
C TYR A 386 12.91 1.90 -2.49
N ILE A 387 12.68 2.46 -1.31
CA ILE A 387 13.21 1.97 -0.04
C ILE A 387 12.02 1.72 0.89
N SER A 388 11.88 0.50 1.40
CA SER A 388 10.76 0.12 2.28
C SER A 388 11.28 -0.42 3.61
N LEU A 389 10.69 0.05 4.72
CA LEU A 389 10.94 -0.43 6.08
C LEU A 389 9.66 -1.03 6.65
N HIS A 390 9.56 -2.35 6.67
CA HIS A 390 8.31 -3.04 6.96
C HIS A 390 8.53 -4.25 7.87
N ARG A 391 7.49 -4.62 8.62
CA ARG A 391 7.45 -5.88 9.35
C ARG A 391 7.30 -7.03 8.35
N HIS A 392 8.13 -8.06 8.49
CA HIS A 392 8.19 -9.14 7.52
C HIS A 392 8.06 -10.52 8.18
N GLU A 393 8.74 -10.73 9.32
CA GLU A 393 8.75 -12.00 10.05
C GLU A 393 8.98 -13.23 9.16
N ASP A 394 9.99 -13.13 8.28
CA ASP A 394 10.32 -14.14 7.26
C ASP A 394 9.14 -14.50 6.34
N GLY A 395 8.34 -13.50 5.94
CA GLY A 395 7.22 -13.63 5.03
C GLY A 395 5.91 -14.06 5.70
N ARG A 396 5.86 -14.09 7.04
CA ARG A 396 4.63 -14.42 7.81
C ARG A 396 3.75 -13.21 8.07
N PHE A 397 4.30 -12.00 7.98
CA PHE A 397 3.52 -10.76 8.10
C PHE A 397 3.01 -10.32 6.73
N TYR A 398 1.79 -9.78 6.66
CA TYR A 398 1.19 -9.33 5.40
C TYR A 398 2.07 -8.27 4.73
N PRO A 399 2.22 -8.28 3.39
CA PRO A 399 1.67 -9.23 2.40
C PRO A 399 2.57 -10.45 2.14
N GLY A 400 3.65 -10.63 2.91
CA GLY A 400 4.59 -11.75 2.78
C GLY A 400 5.68 -11.57 1.71
N THR A 401 5.72 -10.40 1.05
CA THR A 401 6.77 -10.01 0.09
C THR A 401 7.74 -9.00 0.71
N GLY A 402 8.79 -8.61 -0.01
CA GLY A 402 9.74 -7.60 0.46
C GLY A 402 10.93 -8.20 1.21
N ALA A 403 11.35 -9.43 0.88
CA ALA A 403 12.55 -9.98 1.48
C ALA A 403 13.79 -9.13 1.14
N ALA A 404 14.82 -9.18 2.00
CA ALA A 404 16.02 -8.35 1.88
C ALA A 404 16.80 -8.57 0.56
N ASP A 405 16.63 -9.74 -0.07
CA ASP A 405 17.26 -10.12 -1.35
C ASP A 405 16.42 -9.79 -2.60
N GLU A 406 15.19 -9.27 -2.42
CA GLU A 406 14.36 -8.71 -3.48
C GLU A 406 14.84 -7.29 -3.84
N VAL A 407 15.93 -7.21 -4.62
CA VAL A 407 16.65 -5.96 -4.88
C VAL A 407 16.27 -5.27 -6.20
N GLY A 408 15.15 -5.63 -6.81
CA GLY A 408 14.79 -5.23 -8.17
C GLY A 408 15.31 -6.20 -9.24
N ARG A 409 14.94 -5.95 -10.50
CA ARG A 409 15.15 -6.86 -11.64
C ARG A 409 15.87 -6.19 -12.80
N MET A 410 16.35 -7.06 -13.70
CA MET A 410 17.03 -6.66 -14.94
C MET A 410 18.18 -5.70 -14.67
N GLY A 411 18.20 -4.54 -15.34
CA GLY A 411 19.20 -3.51 -15.10
C GLY A 411 19.08 -2.87 -13.73
N ALA A 412 17.90 -2.83 -13.11
CA ALA A 412 17.60 -2.02 -11.93
C ALA A 412 17.89 -2.69 -10.57
N LYS A 413 18.71 -3.74 -10.54
CA LYS A 413 19.17 -4.33 -9.29
C LYS A 413 19.87 -3.29 -8.40
N GLY A 414 19.47 -3.23 -7.14
CA GLY A 414 19.88 -2.23 -6.15
C GLY A 414 18.90 -1.07 -5.98
N TYR A 415 17.90 -0.92 -6.84
CA TYR A 415 16.94 0.21 -6.80
C TYR A 415 15.63 -0.12 -6.07
N CYS A 416 15.46 -1.37 -5.62
CA CYS A 416 14.54 -1.72 -4.54
C CYS A 416 15.39 -2.10 -3.31
N VAL A 417 15.13 -1.44 -2.18
CA VAL A 417 15.85 -1.66 -0.92
C VAL A 417 14.86 -1.98 0.18
N ASN A 418 14.76 -3.27 0.50
CA ASN A 418 13.89 -3.75 1.57
C ASN A 418 14.64 -3.87 2.89
N ILE A 419 14.03 -3.35 3.96
CA ILE A 419 14.50 -3.46 5.35
C ILE A 419 13.45 -4.27 6.14
N PRO A 420 13.50 -5.61 6.06
CA PRO A 420 12.47 -6.47 6.63
C PRO A 420 12.70 -6.70 8.13
N TRP A 421 11.83 -6.15 8.98
CA TRP A 421 11.89 -6.40 10.41
C TRP A 421 11.48 -7.84 10.74
N LYS A 422 12.26 -8.47 11.62
CA LYS A 422 12.11 -9.89 11.97
C LYS A 422 11.07 -10.15 13.06
N CYS A 423 10.58 -9.10 13.71
CA CYS A 423 9.60 -9.16 14.79
C CYS A 423 8.75 -7.88 14.81
N GLY A 424 7.63 -7.92 15.53
CA GLY A 424 6.92 -6.71 15.97
C GLY A 424 7.66 -5.96 17.09
N GLY A 425 7.03 -4.91 17.64
CA GLY A 425 7.59 -4.09 18.71
C GLY A 425 8.78 -3.22 18.30
N VAL A 426 9.00 -3.02 16.99
CA VAL A 426 10.09 -2.21 16.46
C VAL A 426 9.79 -0.74 16.73
N GLY A 427 10.73 -0.04 17.37
CA GLY A 427 10.55 1.35 17.80
C GLY A 427 11.51 2.33 17.14
N ASP A 428 11.50 3.57 17.65
CA ASP A 428 12.26 4.70 17.11
C ASP A 428 13.75 4.39 16.90
N SER A 429 14.38 3.68 17.84
CA SER A 429 15.82 3.41 17.77
C SER A 429 16.19 2.54 16.56
N ASP A 430 15.38 1.55 16.21
CA ASP A 430 15.64 0.67 15.08
C ASP A 430 15.41 1.38 13.75
N TYR A 431 14.32 2.14 13.63
CA TYR A 431 14.04 2.95 12.45
C TYR A 431 15.13 4.00 12.23
N LEU A 432 15.50 4.77 13.26
CA LEU A 432 16.55 5.79 13.15
C LEU A 432 17.91 5.18 12.82
N PHE A 433 18.23 4.01 13.38
CA PHE A 433 19.46 3.30 13.05
C PHE A 433 19.47 2.86 11.59
N ALA A 434 18.38 2.25 11.08
CA ALA A 434 18.27 1.90 9.67
C ALA A 434 18.35 3.13 8.74
N PHE A 435 17.76 4.26 9.15
CA PHE A 435 17.88 5.52 8.41
C PHE A 435 19.33 5.98 8.28
N GLN A 436 20.06 6.00 9.39
CA GLN A 436 21.46 6.43 9.42
C GLN A 436 22.39 5.48 8.65
N GLN A 437 22.16 4.17 8.72
CA GLN A 437 23.08 3.18 8.16
C GLN A 437 22.77 2.79 6.71
N ILE A 438 21.50 2.86 6.28
CA ILE A 438 21.05 2.37 4.97
C ILE A 438 20.36 3.49 4.18
N VAL A 439 19.25 4.03 4.70
CA VAL A 439 18.37 4.92 3.92
C VAL A 439 19.11 6.17 3.46
N LEU A 440 19.73 6.91 4.39
CA LEU A 440 20.40 8.18 4.07
C LEU A 440 21.65 7.99 3.22
N PRO A 441 22.55 7.02 3.48
CA PRO A 441 23.70 6.78 2.60
C PRO A 441 23.30 6.46 1.15
N ILE A 442 22.33 5.56 0.96
CA ILE A 442 21.84 5.21 -0.38
C ILE A 442 21.15 6.40 -1.04
N ALA A 443 20.24 7.07 -0.32
CA ALA A 443 19.52 8.23 -0.85
C ALA A 443 20.46 9.38 -1.23
N SER A 444 21.50 9.63 -0.43
CA SER A 444 22.51 10.66 -0.71
C SER A 444 23.37 10.33 -1.93
N GLU A 445 23.68 9.05 -2.17
CA GLU A 445 24.36 8.59 -3.38
C GLU A 445 23.44 8.67 -4.60
N PHE A 446 22.18 8.27 -4.44
CA PHE A 446 21.17 8.38 -5.48
C PHE A 446 20.86 9.83 -5.85
N ALA A 447 20.99 10.79 -4.92
CA ALA A 447 20.79 12.22 -5.14
C ALA A 447 19.48 12.55 -5.89
N PRO A 448 18.31 12.29 -5.27
CA PRO A 448 17.00 12.49 -5.88
C PRO A 448 16.67 13.97 -6.14
N ASP A 449 15.83 14.21 -7.15
CA ASP A 449 15.24 15.53 -7.43
C ASP A 449 14.01 15.79 -6.56
N LEU A 450 13.24 14.74 -6.25
CA LEU A 450 12.09 14.73 -5.34
C LEU A 450 12.16 13.50 -4.42
N THR A 451 11.79 13.69 -3.16
CA THR A 451 11.56 12.58 -2.23
C THR A 451 10.08 12.49 -1.88
N ILE A 452 9.48 11.35 -2.19
CA ILE A 452 8.12 10.97 -1.80
C ILE A 452 8.23 10.07 -0.56
N ILE A 453 7.35 10.29 0.40
CA ILE A 453 7.22 9.45 1.60
C ILE A 453 5.85 8.78 1.53
N SER A 454 5.82 7.48 1.33
CA SER A 454 4.63 6.66 1.58
C SER A 454 4.50 6.50 3.09
N ALA A 455 3.67 7.35 3.68
CA ALA A 455 3.59 7.58 5.11
C ALA A 455 2.43 6.84 5.75
N GLY A 456 2.61 5.52 5.91
CA GLY A 456 1.79 4.72 6.80
C GLY A 456 2.12 5.00 8.26
N PHE A 457 1.10 5.19 9.09
CA PHE A 457 1.28 5.40 10.54
C PHE A 457 0.89 4.17 11.36
N ASP A 458 0.87 2.98 10.74
CA ASP A 458 0.59 1.69 11.39
C ASP A 458 1.83 1.04 12.02
N ALA A 459 3.03 1.56 11.76
CA ALA A 459 4.21 1.24 12.57
C ALA A 459 4.17 1.94 13.95
N ALA A 460 3.20 2.82 14.18
CA ALA A 460 3.10 3.61 15.38
C ALA A 460 2.71 2.78 16.62
N ARG A 461 3.16 3.23 17.79
CA ARG A 461 2.71 2.73 19.08
C ARG A 461 1.17 2.70 19.14
N GLY A 462 0.62 1.56 19.53
CA GLY A 462 -0.82 1.37 19.72
C GLY A 462 -1.61 1.07 18.44
N ASP A 463 -0.95 0.97 17.28
CA ASP A 463 -1.61 0.50 16.07
C ASP A 463 -1.96 -1.00 16.17
N PRO A 464 -3.22 -1.39 15.89
CA PRO A 464 -3.68 -2.77 16.06
C PRO A 464 -3.16 -3.73 14.98
N LEU A 465 -2.74 -3.24 13.81
CA LEU A 465 -2.29 -4.08 12.69
C LEU A 465 -0.77 -4.25 12.73
N GLY A 466 -0.02 -3.16 12.89
CA GLY A 466 1.44 -3.22 12.89
C GLY A 466 2.06 -3.78 14.16
N CYS A 467 1.48 -3.46 15.32
CA CYS A 467 2.02 -3.83 16.65
C CYS A 467 3.50 -3.48 16.82
N CYS A 468 3.92 -2.32 16.29
CA CYS A 468 5.23 -1.71 16.48
C CYS A 468 5.16 -0.59 17.53
N ASP A 469 6.29 0.07 17.78
CA ASP A 469 6.41 1.08 18.85
C ASP A 469 7.05 2.40 18.37
N VAL A 470 6.87 2.75 17.10
CA VAL A 470 7.34 4.05 16.59
C VAL A 470 6.50 5.16 17.20
N THR A 471 7.15 6.22 17.69
CA THR A 471 6.46 7.36 18.30
C THR A 471 6.31 8.51 17.30
N PRO A 472 5.42 9.49 17.56
CA PRO A 472 5.37 10.72 16.79
C PRO A 472 6.73 11.44 16.70
N ALA A 473 7.59 11.31 17.73
CA ALA A 473 8.94 11.88 17.71
C ALA A 473 9.86 11.13 16.73
N GLY A 474 9.72 9.80 16.63
CA GLY A 474 10.39 8.98 15.62
C GLY A 474 10.04 9.41 14.20
N PHE A 475 8.74 9.53 13.88
CA PHE A 475 8.28 10.01 12.56
C PHE A 475 8.77 11.43 12.26
N ALA A 476 8.73 12.34 13.23
CA ALA A 476 9.27 13.69 13.06
C ALA A 476 10.78 13.67 12.76
N ARG A 477 11.56 12.84 13.47
CA ARG A 477 13.01 12.72 13.24
C ARG A 477 13.31 12.07 11.88
N MET A 478 12.59 11.03 11.47
CA MET A 478 12.73 10.44 10.14
C MET A 478 12.44 11.46 9.04
N THR A 479 11.36 12.23 9.17
CA THR A 479 11.02 13.33 8.25
C THR A 479 12.15 14.36 8.21
N HIS A 480 12.64 14.79 9.37
CA HIS A 480 13.69 15.79 9.47
C HIS A 480 14.98 15.34 8.77
N LEU A 481 15.38 14.08 8.95
CA LEU A 481 16.55 13.52 8.25
C LEU A 481 16.40 13.56 6.73
N LEU A 482 15.19 13.34 6.20
CA LEU A 482 14.93 13.41 4.76
C LEU A 482 14.89 14.84 4.21
N THR A 483 14.68 15.87 5.05
CA THR A 483 14.72 17.28 4.58
C THR A 483 16.08 17.71 4.03
N ALA A 484 17.16 17.00 4.40
CA ALA A 484 18.50 17.23 3.86
C ALA A 484 18.67 16.73 2.41
N LEU A 485 17.72 15.93 1.91
CA LEU A 485 17.69 15.40 0.55
C LEU A 485 16.82 16.29 -0.35
N SER A 486 16.94 16.14 -1.68
CA SER A 486 16.07 16.78 -2.67
C SER A 486 15.93 18.30 -2.53
N ASN A 487 16.89 18.99 -1.90
CA ASN A 487 16.81 20.40 -1.51
C ASN A 487 15.55 20.73 -0.67
N GLY A 488 15.09 19.80 0.16
CA GLY A 488 13.88 19.95 0.98
C GLY A 488 12.56 19.73 0.23
N ARG A 489 12.59 19.33 -1.04
CA ARG A 489 11.41 18.95 -1.83
C ARG A 489 10.91 17.58 -1.37
N LEU A 490 9.94 17.60 -0.45
CA LEU A 490 9.31 16.42 0.13
C LEU A 490 7.82 16.40 -0.20
N LEU A 491 7.31 15.26 -0.66
CA LEU A 491 5.89 14.97 -0.72
C LEU A 491 5.57 13.82 0.21
N VAL A 492 4.78 14.06 1.24
CA VAL A 492 4.29 13.03 2.16
C VAL A 492 2.90 12.60 1.74
N ILE A 493 2.66 11.30 1.61
CA ILE A 493 1.37 10.74 1.17
C ILE A 493 0.88 9.80 2.25
N LEU A 494 -0.32 10.02 2.78
CA LEU A 494 -0.89 9.11 3.78
C LEU A 494 -1.18 7.73 3.16
N GLU A 495 -0.66 6.67 3.80
CA GLU A 495 -0.96 5.26 3.46
C GLU A 495 -1.83 4.62 4.56
N GLY A 496 -1.30 3.65 5.32
CA GLY A 496 -1.95 2.97 6.45
C GLY A 496 -1.95 3.75 7.77
N GLY A 497 -2.23 3.04 8.86
CA GLY A 497 -2.40 3.58 10.22
C GLY A 497 -3.87 3.65 10.66
N TYR A 498 -4.20 2.94 11.73
CA TYR A 498 -5.57 2.55 12.06
C TYR A 498 -5.98 2.84 13.51
N ASN A 499 -5.01 3.23 14.35
CA ASN A 499 -5.25 3.91 15.62
C ASN A 499 -5.38 5.42 15.40
N LEU A 500 -6.58 5.97 15.53
CA LEU A 500 -6.89 7.39 15.27
C LEU A 500 -6.00 8.36 16.06
N ARG A 501 -5.59 8.00 17.28
CA ARG A 501 -4.76 8.85 18.14
C ARG A 501 -3.31 8.88 17.66
N SER A 502 -2.78 7.69 17.38
CA SER A 502 -1.42 7.51 16.91
C SER A 502 -1.22 8.16 15.53
N ILE A 503 -2.16 7.99 14.60
CA ILE A 503 -2.06 8.63 13.28
C ILE A 503 -2.18 10.15 13.37
N SER A 504 -3.08 10.68 14.20
CA SER A 504 -3.30 12.12 14.34
C SER A 504 -2.08 12.83 14.94
N SER A 505 -1.51 12.25 16.00
CA SER A 505 -0.29 12.78 16.63
C SER A 505 0.94 12.66 15.72
N SER A 506 1.10 11.53 15.03
CA SER A 506 2.21 11.30 14.09
C SER A 506 2.14 12.20 12.87
N ALA A 507 0.99 12.31 12.21
CA ALA A 507 0.79 13.20 11.07
C ALA A 507 1.03 14.67 11.45
N THR A 508 0.54 15.10 12.63
CA THR A 508 0.79 16.44 13.16
C THR A 508 2.28 16.70 13.38
N ALA A 509 3.01 15.73 13.94
CA ALA A 509 4.45 15.84 14.17
C ALA A 509 5.25 15.92 12.85
N VAL A 510 4.86 15.14 11.84
CA VAL A 510 5.46 15.18 10.49
C VAL A 510 5.22 16.56 9.85
N ILE A 511 3.99 17.07 9.85
CA ILE A 511 3.69 18.36 9.22
C ILE A 511 4.39 19.53 9.93
N LYS A 512 4.56 19.47 11.25
CA LYS A 512 5.38 20.46 11.99
C LYS A 512 6.82 20.53 11.46
N VAL A 513 7.42 19.39 11.10
CA VAL A 513 8.76 19.35 10.50
C VAL A 513 8.74 19.93 9.08
N LEU A 514 7.71 19.65 8.28
CA LEU A 514 7.56 20.26 6.95
C LEU A 514 7.47 21.79 7.03
N LEU A 515 6.81 22.31 8.07
CA LEU A 515 6.71 23.73 8.41
C LEU A 515 8.01 24.33 8.99
N GLY A 516 9.06 23.53 9.14
CA GLY A 516 10.39 23.98 9.56
C GLY A 516 10.69 23.83 11.06
N GLU A 517 9.82 23.19 11.84
CA GLU A 517 10.12 22.89 13.25
C GLU A 517 11.19 21.81 13.35
N THR A 518 12.16 22.01 14.26
CA THR A 518 13.20 21.01 14.52
C THR A 518 12.76 20.12 15.68
N PRO A 519 12.71 18.78 15.50
CA PRO A 519 12.32 17.89 16.59
C PRO A 519 13.36 17.95 17.72
N LYS A 520 12.89 18.14 18.96
CA LYS A 520 13.74 18.09 20.16
C LYS A 520 14.06 16.64 20.47
N PHE A 521 15.35 16.29 20.59
CA PHE A 521 15.78 14.94 20.95
C PHE A 521 16.95 15.01 21.93
N GLU A 522 16.94 14.13 22.94
CA GLU A 522 17.85 14.21 24.09
C GLU A 522 19.20 13.50 23.87
N SER A 523 19.37 12.68 22.82
CA SER A 523 20.67 12.08 22.50
C SER A 523 20.85 11.70 21.02
N ASP A 524 22.05 11.90 20.48
CA ASP A 524 22.44 11.46 19.13
C ASP A 524 22.88 9.98 19.04
N SER A 525 23.08 9.31 20.19
CA SER A 525 23.45 7.90 20.22
C SER A 525 22.22 7.01 20.08
N VAL A 526 21.98 6.53 18.85
CA VAL A 526 20.91 5.59 18.55
C VAL A 526 21.45 4.16 18.72
N VAL A 527 21.00 3.46 19.75
CA VAL A 527 21.34 2.05 19.97
C VAL A 527 20.18 1.18 19.47
N PRO A 528 20.34 0.40 18.38
CA PRO A 528 19.29 -0.47 17.89
C PRO A 528 19.08 -1.68 18.81
N THR A 529 17.92 -2.32 18.68
CA THR A 529 17.70 -3.65 19.25
C THR A 529 18.60 -4.68 18.54
N LYS A 530 18.78 -5.84 19.17
CA LYS A 530 19.52 -6.96 18.56
C LYS A 530 18.92 -7.41 17.23
N ALA A 531 17.58 -7.44 17.14
CA ALA A 531 16.88 -7.83 15.92
C ALA A 531 17.07 -6.76 14.83
N GLY A 532 16.91 -5.47 15.17
CA GLY A 532 17.14 -4.36 14.26
C GLY A 532 18.56 -4.31 13.72
N LEU A 533 19.57 -4.48 14.58
CA LEU A 533 20.97 -4.56 14.15
C LEU A 533 21.20 -5.71 13.17
N GLN A 534 20.62 -6.90 13.44
CA GLN A 534 20.80 -8.05 12.56
C GLN A 534 20.15 -7.83 11.18
N THR A 535 18.95 -7.24 11.13
CA THR A 535 18.31 -6.85 9.87
C THR A 535 19.18 -5.85 9.11
N VAL A 536 19.67 -4.79 9.76
CA VAL A 536 20.50 -3.78 9.10
C VAL A 536 21.79 -4.39 8.54
N MET A 537 22.46 -5.26 9.30
CA MET A 537 23.68 -5.93 8.85
C MET A 537 23.44 -6.85 7.65
N GLU A 538 22.31 -7.55 7.59
CA GLU A 538 21.91 -8.39 6.46
C GLU A 538 21.66 -7.54 5.20
N VAL A 539 20.90 -6.45 5.32
CA VAL A 539 20.61 -5.55 4.20
C VAL A 539 21.90 -4.89 3.69
N LEU A 540 22.80 -4.44 4.56
CA LEU A 540 24.09 -3.87 4.17
C LEU A 540 24.93 -4.85 3.34
N GLN A 541 24.99 -6.12 3.72
CA GLN A 541 25.73 -7.16 2.98
C GLN A 541 25.18 -7.40 1.57
N ILE A 542 23.87 -7.25 1.41
CA ILE A 542 23.21 -7.41 0.10
C ILE A 542 23.43 -6.16 -0.74
N GLN A 543 23.14 -4.99 -0.18
CA GLN A 543 23.10 -3.72 -0.90
C GLN A 543 24.47 -3.13 -1.21
N MET A 544 25.53 -3.49 -0.46
CA MET A 544 26.91 -3.05 -0.78
C MET A 544 27.38 -3.48 -2.17
N LYS A 545 26.75 -4.50 -2.77
CA LYS A 545 27.02 -4.94 -4.15
C LYS A 545 26.61 -3.88 -5.19
N PHE A 546 25.67 -3.02 -4.84
CA PHE A 546 25.08 -2.00 -5.71
C PHE A 546 25.44 -0.58 -5.25
N TRP A 547 25.68 -0.39 -3.96
CA TRP A 547 25.96 0.90 -3.32
C TRP A 547 27.28 0.84 -2.53
N PRO A 548 28.44 1.09 -3.17
CA PRO A 548 29.75 0.90 -2.56
C PRO A 548 30.01 1.73 -1.30
N LYS A 549 29.34 2.89 -1.14
CA LYS A 549 29.49 3.72 0.08
C LYS A 549 29.11 2.98 1.37
N LEU A 550 28.26 1.96 1.28
CA LEU A 550 27.85 1.14 2.42
C LEU A 550 28.96 0.27 3.00
N GLU A 551 30.04 0.02 2.25
CA GLU A 551 31.17 -0.81 2.73
C GLU A 551 31.80 -0.21 3.99
N SER A 552 31.93 1.12 4.04
CA SER A 552 32.46 1.83 5.21
C SER A 552 31.55 1.69 6.44
N SER A 553 30.23 1.82 6.26
CA SER A 553 29.24 1.62 7.32
C SER A 553 29.29 0.19 7.86
N LEU A 554 29.36 -0.81 6.96
CA LEU A 554 29.43 -2.21 7.35
C LEU A 554 30.72 -2.52 8.14
N ALA A 555 31.88 -2.06 7.66
CA ALA A 555 33.16 -2.28 8.32
C ALA A 555 33.18 -1.65 9.73
N ARG A 556 32.66 -0.43 9.86
CA ARG A 556 32.52 0.26 11.16
C ARG A 556 31.63 -0.54 12.11
N LEU A 557 30.44 -0.97 11.68
CA LEU A 557 29.53 -1.74 12.51
C LEU A 557 30.09 -3.11 12.92
N GLN A 558 30.81 -3.80 12.03
CA GLN A 558 31.50 -5.05 12.36
C GLN A 558 32.56 -4.86 13.45
N SER A 559 33.23 -3.70 13.47
CA SER A 559 34.24 -3.36 14.49
C SER A 559 33.62 -2.95 15.83
N GLU A 560 32.51 -2.20 15.80
CA GLU A 560 31.79 -1.75 17.01
C GLU A 560 31.01 -2.89 17.68
N TRP A 561 30.55 -3.87 16.90
CA TRP A 561 29.73 -4.99 17.37
C TRP A 561 30.32 -6.37 16.98
N PRO A 562 31.54 -6.74 17.44
CA PRO A 562 32.23 -7.97 16.99
C PRO A 562 31.47 -9.25 17.35
N SER A 563 30.75 -9.25 18.47
CA SER A 563 29.93 -10.39 18.92
C SER A 563 28.77 -10.72 17.98
N PHE A 564 28.41 -9.80 17.09
CA PHE A 564 27.36 -9.93 16.08
C PHE A 564 27.93 -10.14 14.68
N SER A 565 29.25 -10.23 14.53
CA SER A 565 29.86 -10.72 13.30
C SER A 565 29.28 -12.10 12.98
N PHE A 566 28.62 -12.20 11.83
CA PHE A 566 28.04 -13.44 11.38
C PHE A 566 29.10 -14.54 11.46
N GLN A 567 28.88 -15.54 12.30
CA GLN A 567 29.65 -16.78 12.23
C GLN A 567 29.43 -17.33 10.83
N ASN A 568 30.42 -17.11 9.98
CA ASN A 568 30.47 -17.54 8.60
C ASN A 568 30.65 -19.07 8.56
N ARG A 569 29.70 -19.82 9.13
CA ARG A 569 29.57 -21.27 8.91
C ARG A 569 28.94 -21.44 7.53
N LYS A 570 29.78 -21.30 6.50
CA LYS A 570 29.63 -21.86 5.15
C LYS A 570 28.23 -22.45 4.87
N ILE A 571 27.30 -21.60 4.42
CA ILE A 571 26.13 -22.08 3.69
C ILE A 571 26.62 -22.40 2.28
N VAL A 572 27.30 -23.54 2.15
CA VAL A 572 27.43 -24.24 0.87
C VAL A 572 26.03 -24.74 0.57
N HIS A 573 25.48 -24.39 -0.60
CA HIS A 573 24.24 -24.92 -1.12
C HIS A 573 24.17 -26.45 -1.01
N LYS A 574 23.59 -26.96 0.08
CA LYS A 574 23.01 -28.30 0.09
C LYS A 574 21.61 -28.16 -0.51
N ARG A 575 21.53 -28.35 -1.82
CA ARG A 575 20.31 -28.85 -2.46
C ARG A 575 19.89 -30.11 -1.69
N VAL A 576 18.95 -29.96 -0.76
CA VAL A 576 18.25 -31.10 -0.17
C VAL A 576 17.32 -31.62 -1.26
N LYS A 577 17.83 -32.55 -2.08
CA LYS A 577 16.96 -33.52 -2.74
C LYS A 577 16.29 -34.30 -1.62
N LYS A 578 15.02 -34.01 -1.33
CA LYS A 578 14.12 -34.93 -0.63
C LYS A 578 14.01 -36.21 -1.48
N LYS A 579 14.93 -37.15 -1.29
CA LYS A 579 14.65 -38.58 -1.47
C LYS A 579 14.26 -39.08 -0.07
N GLY A 580 12.97 -39.30 0.14
CA GLY A 580 12.48 -39.95 1.34
C GLY A 580 13.16 -41.31 1.49
N ARG A 581 14.06 -41.44 2.47
CA ARG A 581 14.48 -42.74 2.98
C ARG A 581 13.52 -43.09 4.10
N LEU A 582 12.64 -44.05 3.85
CA LEU A 582 11.86 -44.73 4.87
C LEU A 582 12.84 -45.31 5.92
N LEU A 583 12.84 -44.75 7.12
CA LEU A 583 13.51 -45.33 8.26
C LEU A 583 12.54 -46.31 8.91
N SER A 584 12.74 -47.61 8.69
CA SER A 584 11.98 -48.64 9.39
C SER A 584 12.44 -48.71 10.86
N PRO A 585 11.53 -48.96 11.82
CA PRO A 585 11.89 -48.86 13.24
C PRO A 585 12.83 -49.99 13.69
N VAL A 586 13.66 -49.69 14.69
CA VAL A 586 14.84 -50.47 15.13
C VAL A 586 14.52 -51.91 15.56
N TRP A 587 13.31 -52.15 16.08
CA TRP A 587 12.84 -53.49 16.48
C TRP A 587 12.74 -54.52 15.34
N TRP A 588 12.75 -54.08 14.07
CA TRP A 588 12.74 -55.00 12.93
C TRP A 588 14.05 -55.79 12.80
N ARG A 589 15.13 -55.34 13.45
CA ARG A 589 16.40 -56.08 13.53
C ARG A 589 16.32 -57.35 14.37
N TRP A 590 15.33 -57.45 15.26
CA TRP A 590 15.28 -58.47 16.32
C TRP A 590 13.99 -59.30 16.34
N GLY A 591 13.20 -59.27 15.25
CA GLY A 591 11.93 -60.00 15.14
C GLY A 591 11.71 -60.69 13.80
N ARG A 592 10.51 -61.25 13.57
CA ARG A 592 10.13 -62.00 12.35
C ARG A 592 10.30 -61.22 11.04
N LYS A 593 10.48 -59.89 11.11
CA LYS A 593 10.73 -58.99 9.97
C LYS A 593 12.22 -58.72 9.69
N ARG A 594 13.15 -59.40 10.37
CA ARG A 594 14.60 -59.28 10.19
C ARG A 594 15.06 -59.54 8.74
N LEU A 595 14.39 -60.48 8.07
CA LEU A 595 14.71 -60.83 6.68
C LEU A 595 14.46 -59.66 5.71
N LEU A 596 13.43 -58.83 5.97
CA LEU A 596 13.16 -57.60 5.22
C LEU A 596 14.19 -56.49 5.52
N TYR A 597 14.66 -56.41 6.76
CA TYR A 597 15.69 -55.47 7.17
C TYR A 597 17.03 -55.77 6.46
N ASP A 598 17.45 -57.03 6.44
CA ASP A 598 18.70 -57.46 5.82
C ASP A 598 18.68 -57.30 4.29
N LEU A 599 17.52 -57.43 3.65
CA LEU A 599 17.36 -57.24 2.20
C LEU A 599 17.41 -55.76 1.76
N LEU A 600 16.94 -54.86 2.62
CA LEU A 600 16.94 -53.41 2.37
C LEU A 600 18.29 -52.75 2.68
N TYR A 601 19.09 -53.33 3.59
CA TYR A 601 20.32 -52.68 4.08
C TYR A 601 21.60 -53.54 4.00
N GLY A 602 21.54 -54.81 3.57
CA GLY A 602 22.69 -55.72 3.56
C GLY A 602 23.02 -56.31 2.18
N ARG A 603 24.10 -55.85 1.55
CA ARG A 603 24.91 -56.69 0.64
C ARG A 603 26.41 -56.43 0.79
N LEU A 604 27.05 -57.42 1.43
CA LEU A 604 28.35 -58.02 1.10
C LEU A 604 29.56 -57.09 0.88
N GLY A 605 30.31 -56.87 1.96
CA GLY A 605 31.75 -56.61 1.87
C GLY A 605 32.53 -57.84 2.36
N SER A 606 33.03 -58.68 1.44
CA SER A 606 34.04 -59.69 1.76
C SER A 606 35.15 -59.65 0.70
N LYS A 607 36.31 -59.12 1.12
CA LYS A 607 37.60 -59.24 0.43
C LYS A 607 38.06 -60.70 0.43
N ALA A 608 38.59 -61.17 -0.70
CA ALA A 608 39.53 -62.31 -0.72
C ALA A 608 40.67 -62.03 -1.72
N LYS A 609 41.87 -62.41 -1.28
CA LYS A 609 43.19 -62.13 -1.87
C LYS A 609 43.53 -63.09 -3.04
N ARG A 610 44.54 -62.64 -3.80
CA ARG A 610 45.73 -63.38 -4.33
C ARG A 610 45.76 -63.81 -5.81
N CYS A 611 46.92 -63.45 -6.38
CA CYS A 611 47.76 -64.15 -7.36
C CYS A 611 47.64 -63.85 -8.86
N ALA A 612 48.71 -63.19 -9.32
CA ALA A 612 49.65 -63.63 -10.36
C ALA A 612 49.39 -63.32 -11.85
N ARG A 613 50.34 -62.52 -12.37
CA ARG A 613 51.09 -62.67 -13.64
C ARG A 613 50.35 -62.47 -14.98
N ARG A 614 50.90 -61.48 -15.69
CA ARG A 614 51.61 -61.53 -17.00
C ARG A 614 50.97 -60.65 -18.09
N TRP A 615 51.80 -59.71 -18.54
CA TRP A 615 51.90 -59.13 -19.90
C TRP A 615 51.80 -60.21 -20.99
N PRO A 616 51.50 -59.90 -22.27
CA PRO A 616 51.90 -58.72 -23.05
C PRO A 616 50.86 -57.60 -23.17
#